data_AF-A0A528E8F7-F1
#
_entry.id   AF-A0A528E8F7-F1
#
_cell.length_a   1.000
_cell.length_b   1.000
_cell.length_c   1.000
_cell.angle_alpha   90.00
_cell.angle_beta   90.00
_cell.angle_gamma   90.00
#
_symmetry.space_group_name_H-M   'P 1'
#
loop_
_entity.id
_entity.type
_entity.pdbx_description
1 polymer ?
#
loop_
_entity_poly.entity_id
_entity_poly.type
_entity_poly.pdbx_seq_one_letter_code
_entity_poly.pdbx_strand_id
1 'polypeptide(L)'
;MTTRAGSATATAMFPEPCCRRLREKEGMLGLSLYPLHLPSGSDTTLRQFGEMAAEAAQIMGSEHLGIGSDLCQDQPDSVVRWIARRPLDRELQTAASFPPQPPWFLSNLNFSKAFAGPCLGRLRQGRNLPCARRRLALLS
;
A
#
# COMPACT_ATOMS: atom_id res chain seq x y z
N MET A 1 18.72 -24.27 8.54
CA MET A 1 18.64 -22.80 8.49
C MET A 1 17.44 -22.43 7.64
N THR A 2 16.29 -22.23 8.27
CA THR A 2 15.08 -21.74 7.61
C THR A 2 15.16 -20.21 7.57
N THR A 3 15.33 -19.66 6.38
CA THR A 3 15.21 -18.22 6.13
C THR A 3 13.78 -17.80 6.45
N ARG A 4 13.61 -17.00 7.50
CA ARG A 4 12.36 -16.28 7.78
C ARG A 4 12.15 -15.34 6.59
N ALA A 5 11.19 -15.66 5.72
CA ALA A 5 10.65 -14.69 4.78
C ALA A 5 10.16 -13.49 5.61
N GLY A 6 10.81 -12.34 5.43
CA GLY A 6 10.41 -11.11 6.10
C GLY A 6 8.97 -10.80 5.68
N SER A 7 8.06 -10.82 6.65
CA SER A 7 6.74 -10.23 6.50
C SER A 7 6.95 -8.76 6.13
N ALA A 8 6.64 -8.39 4.89
CA ALA A 8 6.63 -7.00 4.47
C ALA A 8 5.48 -6.30 5.21
N THR A 9 5.82 -5.72 6.35
CA THR A 9 4.95 -4.84 7.15
C THR A 9 4.73 -3.52 6.41
N ALA A 10 3.64 -2.82 6.70
CA ALA A 10 3.33 -1.48 6.15
C ALA A 10 4.47 -0.44 6.30
N THR A 11 5.43 -0.71 7.18
CA THR A 11 6.69 0.02 7.34
C THR A 11 7.60 -0.02 6.11
N ALA A 12 7.34 -0.88 5.12
CA ALA A 12 8.13 -1.00 3.90
C ALA A 12 8.10 0.28 3.02
N MET A 13 7.11 1.16 3.18
CA MET A 13 6.96 2.33 2.32
C MET A 13 7.50 3.63 2.93
N PHE A 14 7.29 3.85 4.23
CA PHE A 14 7.75 5.04 4.94
C PHE A 14 8.11 4.72 6.40
N PRO A 15 9.18 5.33 6.95
CA PRO A 15 9.51 5.18 8.36
C PRO A 15 8.38 5.66 9.26
N GLU A 16 8.05 4.88 10.29
CA GLU A 16 6.95 5.18 11.21
C GLU A 16 6.99 6.60 11.82
N PRO A 17 8.15 7.17 12.23
CA PRO A 17 8.20 8.55 12.73
C PRO A 17 7.73 9.60 11.71
N CYS A 18 7.96 9.35 10.41
CA CYS A 18 7.51 10.23 9.34
C CYS A 18 5.98 10.18 9.21
N CYS A 19 5.42 8.98 9.20
CA CYS A 19 3.97 8.75 9.20
C CYS A 19 3.27 9.43 10.37
N ARG A 20 3.80 9.28 11.59
CA ARG A 20 3.23 9.93 12.78
C ARG A 20 3.24 11.46 12.65
N ARG A 21 4.35 12.05 12.18
CA ARG A 21 4.44 13.50 11.98
C ARG A 21 3.51 14.00 10.88
N LEU A 22 3.35 13.23 9.80
CA LEU A 22 2.40 13.54 8.73
C LEU A 22 0.97 13.58 9.27
N ARG A 23 0.58 12.58 10.07
CA ARG A 23 -0.72 12.54 10.75
C ARG A 23 -0.91 13.73 11.70
N GLU A 24 0.10 14.08 12.51
CA GLU A 24 0.04 15.24 13.42
C GLU A 24 -0.14 16.58 12.69
N LYS A 25 0.19 16.63 11.40
CA LYS A 25 -0.04 17.77 10.51
C LYS A 25 -1.33 17.63 9.69
N GLU A 26 -2.21 16.72 10.07
CA GLU A 26 -3.47 16.40 9.37
C GLU A 26 -3.27 15.98 7.91
N GLY A 27 -2.08 15.47 7.57
CA GLY A 27 -1.76 14.99 6.24
C GLY A 27 -2.41 13.64 5.91
N MET A 28 -2.26 13.21 4.66
CA MET A 28 -2.77 11.92 4.18
C MET A 28 -1.66 11.06 3.58
N LEU A 29 -1.75 9.75 3.75
CA LEU A 29 -0.90 8.75 3.11
C LEU A 29 -1.70 7.95 2.08
N GLY A 30 -1.25 8.01 0.82
CA GLY A 30 -1.80 7.19 -0.26
C GLY A 30 -1.14 5.82 -0.31
N LEU A 31 -1.90 4.75 -0.11
CA LEU A 31 -1.43 3.39 -0.27
C LEU A 31 -1.26 3.09 -1.76
N SER A 32 -0.02 2.79 -2.15
CA SER A 32 0.30 2.41 -3.52
C SER A 32 -0.18 1.00 -3.83
N LEU A 33 -0.63 0.82 -5.08
CA LEU A 33 -0.91 -0.50 -5.67
C LEU A 33 0.15 -0.93 -6.67
N TYR A 34 1.19 -0.11 -6.86
CA TYR A 34 2.33 -0.45 -7.70
C TYR A 34 3.06 -1.70 -7.19
N PRO A 35 3.29 -2.74 -8.02
CA PRO A 35 3.86 -4.01 -7.58
C PRO A 35 5.16 -3.89 -6.78
N LEU A 36 6.08 -2.98 -7.15
CA LEU A 36 7.35 -2.84 -6.43
C LEU A 36 7.19 -2.33 -4.98
N HIS A 37 6.03 -1.78 -4.63
CA HIS A 37 5.71 -1.33 -3.27
C HIS A 37 4.93 -2.39 -2.47
N LEU A 38 4.53 -3.51 -3.10
CA LEU A 38 3.65 -4.51 -2.49
C LEU A 38 4.43 -5.66 -1.82
N PRO A 39 3.88 -6.27 -0.75
CA PRO A 39 4.54 -7.33 0.03
C PRO A 39 5.06 -8.52 -0.77
N SER A 40 4.41 -8.86 -1.88
CA SER A 40 4.76 -9.98 -2.75
C SER A 40 4.77 -9.58 -4.22
N GLY A 41 5.08 -8.32 -4.51
CA GLY A 41 5.11 -7.84 -5.88
C GLY A 41 3.75 -7.99 -6.57
N SER A 42 3.79 -8.39 -7.84
CA SER A 42 2.63 -8.72 -8.67
C SER A 42 1.79 -9.89 -8.14
N ASP A 43 2.37 -10.76 -7.30
CA ASP A 43 1.67 -11.91 -6.70
C ASP A 43 0.93 -11.55 -5.40
N THR A 44 0.99 -10.29 -4.99
CA THR A 44 0.29 -9.83 -3.79
C THR A 44 -1.20 -10.08 -3.93
N THR A 45 -1.79 -10.75 -2.93
CA THR A 45 -3.24 -11.00 -2.88
C THR A 45 -3.99 -9.81 -2.26
N LEU A 46 -5.30 -9.69 -2.55
CA LEU A 46 -6.16 -8.69 -1.91
C LEU A 46 -6.15 -8.78 -0.37
N ARG A 47 -5.98 -9.99 0.18
CA ARG A 47 -5.86 -10.21 1.63
C ARG A 47 -4.58 -9.58 2.18
N GLN A 48 -3.42 -9.88 1.56
CA GLN A 48 -2.14 -9.30 1.97
C GLN A 48 -2.14 -7.77 1.86
N PHE A 49 -2.74 -7.23 0.80
CA PHE A 49 -2.93 -5.79 0.68
C PHE A 49 -3.81 -5.23 1.81
N GLY A 50 -4.90 -5.92 2.16
CA GLY A 50 -5.77 -5.53 3.27
C GLY A 50 -5.08 -5.57 4.64
N GLU A 51 -4.20 -6.55 4.87
CA GLU A 51 -3.38 -6.65 6.09
C GLU A 51 -2.38 -5.49 6.17
N MET A 52 -1.68 -5.20 5.07
CA MET A 52 -0.80 -4.03 4.96
C MET A 52 -1.56 -2.72 5.21
N ALA A 53 -2.75 -2.55 4.63
CA ALA A 53 -3.58 -1.38 4.85
C ALA A 53 -4.05 -1.25 6.30
N ALA A 54 -4.36 -2.37 6.97
CA ALA A 54 -4.76 -2.39 8.37
C ALA A 54 -3.61 -1.99 9.30
N GLU A 55 -2.39 -2.43 9.01
CA GLU A 55 -1.19 -1.99 9.74
C GLU A 55 -0.93 -0.50 9.55
N ALA A 56 -1.02 0.01 8.31
CA ALA A 56 -0.88 1.44 8.04
C ALA A 56 -1.93 2.26 8.82
N ALA A 57 -3.16 1.76 8.94
CA ALA A 57 -4.23 2.42 9.67
C ALA A 57 -3.97 2.47 11.18
N GLN A 58 -3.21 1.54 11.75
CA GLN A 58 -2.81 1.59 13.17
C GLN A 58 -1.86 2.76 13.46
N ILE A 59 -1.09 3.19 12.46
CA ILE A 59 -0.10 4.27 12.59
C ILE A 59 -0.72 5.62 12.18
N MET A 60 -1.38 5.65 11.02
CA MET A 60 -1.90 6.87 10.40
C MET A 60 -3.30 7.24 10.87
N GLY A 61 -4.12 6.30 11.33
CA GLY A 61 -5.56 6.47 11.42
C GLY A 61 -6.23 6.30 10.04
N SER A 62 -7.40 5.67 10.01
CA SER A 62 -8.10 5.34 8.76
C SER A 62 -8.51 6.57 7.94
N GLU A 63 -8.78 7.69 8.61
CA GLU A 63 -9.16 8.98 8.07
C GLU A 63 -8.03 9.71 7.36
N HIS A 64 -6.78 9.31 7.64
CA HIS A 64 -5.58 9.83 6.99
C HIS A 64 -5.05 8.88 5.90
N LEU A 65 -5.82 7.87 5.52
CA LEU A 65 -5.44 6.92 4.47
C LEU A 65 -6.28 7.11 3.20
N GLY A 66 -5.61 7.04 2.05
CA GLY A 66 -6.22 6.96 0.74
C GLY A 66 -5.61 5.84 -0.10
N ILE A 67 -6.13 5.65 -1.30
CA ILE A 67 -5.52 4.79 -2.32
C ILE A 67 -4.88 5.68 -3.38
N GLY A 68 -3.58 5.50 -3.60
CA GLY A 68 -2.84 6.13 -4.68
C GLY A 68 -2.33 5.06 -5.62
N SER A 69 -3.18 4.56 -6.51
CA SER A 69 -2.94 3.28 -7.19
C SER A 69 -1.67 3.21 -8.03
N ASP A 70 -1.16 4.35 -8.50
CA ASP A 70 0.04 4.44 -9.35
C ASP A 70 -0.09 3.53 -10.59
N LEU A 71 -1.28 3.59 -11.20
CA LEU A 71 -1.63 2.77 -12.35
C LEU A 71 -0.95 3.33 -13.60
N CYS A 72 -0.10 2.51 -14.22
CA CYS A 72 0.57 2.82 -15.47
C CYS A 72 -0.09 2.07 -16.65
N GLN A 73 -1.43 2.10 -16.71
CA GLN A 73 -2.19 1.39 -17.74
C GLN A 73 -1.87 1.93 -19.14
N ASP A 74 -1.71 1.01 -20.10
CA ASP A 74 -1.46 1.29 -21.51
C ASP A 74 -0.23 2.20 -21.76
N GLN A 75 0.67 2.32 -20.79
CA GLN A 75 1.91 3.06 -20.93
C GLN A 75 2.98 2.18 -21.56
N PRO A 76 3.62 2.61 -22.66
CA PRO A 76 4.71 1.85 -23.25
C PRO A 76 5.94 1.89 -22.35
N ASP A 77 6.80 0.86 -22.43
CA ASP A 77 8.05 0.80 -21.65
C ASP A 77 8.96 2.01 -21.87
N SER A 78 8.82 2.74 -22.98
CA SER A 78 9.55 3.99 -23.20
C SER A 78 9.29 5.03 -22.10
N VAL A 79 8.12 5.00 -21.47
CA VAL A 79 7.77 5.87 -20.34
C VAL A 79 8.55 5.46 -19.09
N VAL A 80 8.61 4.17 -18.75
CA VAL A 80 9.44 3.66 -17.63
C VAL A 80 10.89 4.04 -17.86
N ARG A 81 11.39 3.80 -19.07
CA ARG A 81 12.76 4.13 -19.44
C ARG A 81 13.02 5.62 -19.33
N TRP A 82 12.04 6.47 -19.66
CA TRP A 82 12.14 7.92 -19.47
C TRP A 82 12.15 8.33 -17.99
N ILE A 83 11.31 7.71 -17.14
CA ILE A 83 11.32 7.95 -15.69
C ILE A 83 12.68 7.53 -15.10
N ALA A 84 13.22 6.40 -15.55
CA ALA A 84 14.51 5.86 -15.15
C ALA A 84 15.72 6.62 -15.74
N ARG A 85 15.51 7.61 -16.63
CA ARG A 85 16.61 8.41 -17.23
C ARG A 85 17.27 9.42 -16.28
N ARG A 86 16.76 9.60 -15.06
CA ARG A 86 17.46 10.37 -14.02
C ARG A 86 18.57 9.48 -13.41
N PRO A 87 19.80 9.99 -13.19
CA PRO A 87 20.99 9.14 -13.21
C PRO A 87 21.12 8.28 -11.95
N LEU A 88 20.78 7.01 -12.09
CA LEU A 88 21.41 5.91 -11.37
C LEU A 88 21.40 4.72 -12.34
N ASP A 89 22.57 4.39 -12.87
CA ASP A 89 22.90 3.19 -13.65
C ASP A 89 22.30 3.05 -15.06
N ARG A 90 23.16 3.23 -16.06
CA ARG A 90 22.86 3.05 -17.50
C ARG A 90 22.38 1.62 -17.84
N GLU A 91 22.78 0.62 -17.07
CA GLU A 91 22.36 -0.78 -17.30
C GLU A 91 20.89 -1.05 -16.95
N LEU A 92 20.29 -0.31 -16.00
CA LEU A 92 18.86 -0.44 -15.69
C LEU A 92 17.96 0.12 -16.81
N GLN A 93 18.50 0.97 -17.70
CA GLN A 93 17.68 1.73 -18.64
C GLN A 93 17.17 0.96 -19.84
N THR A 94 17.79 -0.17 -20.20
CA THR A 94 17.38 -0.96 -21.36
C THR A 94 16.42 -2.10 -20.98
N ALA A 95 16.42 -2.53 -19.71
CA ALA A 95 15.59 -3.63 -19.22
C ALA A 95 14.35 -3.20 -18.41
N ALA A 96 14.20 -1.91 -18.10
CA ALA A 96 13.08 -1.42 -17.30
C ALA A 96 11.74 -1.52 -18.07
N SER A 97 10.80 -2.25 -17.49
CA SER A 97 9.40 -2.39 -17.92
C SER A 97 8.49 -2.25 -16.71
N PHE A 98 7.22 -1.93 -16.94
CA PHE A 98 6.25 -1.88 -15.85
C PHE A 98 5.98 -3.30 -15.36
N PRO A 99 6.08 -3.58 -14.05
CA PRO A 99 5.71 -4.89 -13.53
C PRO A 99 4.21 -5.13 -13.74
N PRO A 100 3.79 -6.39 -13.98
CA PRO A 100 2.38 -6.69 -14.15
C PRO A 100 1.61 -6.36 -12.88
N GLN A 101 0.43 -5.75 -13.03
CA GLN A 101 -0.43 -5.45 -11.89
C GLN A 101 -0.99 -6.75 -11.27
N PRO A 102 -1.31 -6.75 -9.96
CA PRO A 102 -1.92 -7.92 -9.33
C PRO A 102 -3.25 -8.31 -10.02
N PRO A 103 -3.58 -9.61 -10.13
CA PRO A 103 -4.76 -10.08 -10.87
C PRO A 103 -6.10 -9.49 -10.40
N TRP A 104 -6.19 -9.06 -9.14
CA TRP A 104 -7.38 -8.45 -8.56
C TRP A 104 -7.50 -6.94 -8.83
N PHE A 105 -6.44 -6.30 -9.34
CA PHE A 105 -6.38 -4.85 -9.60
C PHE A 105 -5.68 -4.51 -10.92
N LEU A 106 -6.14 -5.10 -12.02
CA LEU A 106 -5.54 -4.87 -13.35
C LEU A 106 -5.83 -3.48 -13.94
N SER A 107 -6.93 -2.84 -13.53
CA SER A 107 -7.38 -1.59 -14.11
C SER A 107 -8.11 -0.70 -13.10
N ASN A 108 -8.28 0.57 -13.44
CA ASN A 108 -9.15 1.48 -12.70
C ASN A 108 -10.62 0.99 -12.59
N LEU A 109 -11.08 0.11 -13.49
CA LEU A 109 -12.43 -0.50 -13.37
C LEU A 109 -12.53 -1.49 -12.20
N ASN A 110 -11.40 -1.94 -11.67
CA ASN A 110 -11.36 -2.87 -10.55
C ASN A 110 -11.56 -2.20 -9.19
N PHE A 111 -11.54 -0.86 -9.08
CA PHE A 111 -11.76 -0.16 -7.80
C PHE A 111 -13.05 -0.62 -7.12
N SER A 112 -14.17 -0.64 -7.85
CA SER A 112 -15.46 -1.06 -7.27
C SER A 112 -15.42 -2.50 -6.75
N LYS A 113 -14.74 -3.41 -7.46
CA LYS A 113 -14.66 -4.84 -7.09
C LYS A 113 -13.69 -5.08 -5.93
N ALA A 114 -12.52 -4.45 -5.95
CA ALA A 114 -11.50 -4.58 -4.93
C ALA A 114 -11.97 -4.05 -3.57
N PHE A 115 -12.78 -2.99 -3.57
CA PHE A 115 -13.24 -2.31 -2.36
C PHE A 115 -14.70 -2.60 -1.96
N ALA A 116 -15.46 -3.35 -2.77
CA ALA A 116 -16.77 -3.88 -2.36
C ALA A 116 -16.68 -5.12 -1.44
N GLY A 117 -15.51 -5.77 -1.39
CA GLY A 117 -15.29 -6.97 -0.59
C GLY A 117 -15.18 -6.71 0.92
N PRO A 118 -15.46 -7.73 1.77
CA PRO A 118 -15.48 -7.61 3.23
C PRO A 118 -14.13 -7.25 3.89
N CYS A 119 -13.02 -7.37 3.15
CA CYS A 119 -11.67 -7.13 3.66
C CYS A 119 -11.39 -5.64 3.93
N LEU A 120 -11.80 -4.72 3.04
CA LEU A 120 -11.60 -3.27 3.21
C LEU A 120 -12.83 -2.55 3.78
N GLY A 121 -14.01 -3.18 3.78
CA GLY A 121 -15.19 -2.65 4.48
C GLY A 121 -14.97 -2.40 5.98
N ARG A 122 -13.97 -3.06 6.58
CA ARG A 122 -13.56 -2.83 7.98
C ARG A 122 -12.80 -1.52 8.22
N LEU A 123 -12.15 -0.94 7.22
CA LEU A 123 -11.53 0.39 7.35
C LEU A 123 -12.57 1.51 7.35
N ARG A 124 -13.73 1.28 6.73
CA ARG A 124 -14.88 2.20 6.74
C ARG A 124 -15.60 2.28 8.09
N GLN A 125 -15.36 1.32 8.97
CA GLN A 125 -15.93 1.30 10.31
C GLN A 125 -14.80 1.40 11.34
N GLY A 126 -14.34 2.63 11.61
CA GLY A 126 -13.52 2.99 12.78
C GLY A 126 -14.18 2.72 14.15
N ARG A 127 -15.07 1.72 14.24
CA ARG A 127 -15.83 1.32 15.42
C ARG A 127 -15.67 -0.14 15.82
N ASN A 128 -14.98 -0.98 15.04
CA ASN A 128 -14.82 -2.42 15.36
C ASN A 128 -13.43 -3.00 15.06
N LEU A 129 -12.38 -2.17 15.10
CA LEU A 129 -11.02 -2.70 15.27
C LEU A 129 -10.80 -3.03 16.77
N PRO A 130 -10.06 -4.12 17.12
CA PRO A 130 -9.74 -4.48 18.51
C PRO A 130 -9.07 -3.35 19.32
N CYS A 131 -8.61 -2.27 18.67
CA CYS A 131 -7.99 -1.12 19.30
C CYS A 131 -8.96 -0.19 20.05
N ALA A 132 -10.27 -0.19 19.73
CA ALA A 132 -11.23 0.70 20.40
C ALA A 132 -11.58 0.27 21.84
N ARG A 133 -11.31 -0.98 22.23
CA ARG A 133 -11.67 -1.51 23.57
C ARG A 133 -10.66 -1.24 24.68
N ARG A 134 -9.44 -0.76 24.38
CA ARG A 134 -8.42 -0.51 25.44
C ARG A 134 -8.45 0.89 26.05
N ARG A 135 -9.24 1.83 25.53
CA ARG A 135 -9.30 3.20 26.08
C ARG A 135 -10.41 3.42 27.12
N LEU A 136 -11.35 2.49 27.27
CA LEU A 136 -12.47 2.63 28.23
C LEU A 136 -12.28 1.84 29.53
N ALA A 137 -11.24 1.02 29.67
CA ALA A 137 -10.99 0.20 30.86
C ALA A 137 -9.94 0.77 31.83
N LEU A 138 -9.56 2.05 31.65
CA LEU A 138 -8.58 2.76 32.49
C LEU A 138 -9.18 4.02 33.16
N LEU A 139 -10.50 4.18 33.11
CA LEU A 139 -11.24 5.28 33.75
C LEU A 139 -12.49 4.80 34.49
N SER A 140 -12.44 3.60 35.06
CA SER A 140 -13.45 3.05 35.97
C SER A 140 -12.76 2.40 37.16
#